data_AF-A0A4Z0A8W4-F1
#
_entry.id   AF-A0A4Z0A8W4-F1
#
_cell.length_a   1.000
_cell.length_b   1.000
_cell.length_c   1.000
_cell.angle_alpha   90.00
_cell.angle_beta   90.00
_cell.angle_gamma   90.00
#
_symmetry.space_group_name_H-M   'P 1'
#
loop_
_entity.id
_entity.type
_entity.pdbx_description
1 polymer ?
#
loop_
_entity_poly.entity_id
_entity_poly.type
_entity_poly.pdbx_seq_one_letter_code
_entity_poly.pdbx_strand_id
1 'polypeptide(L)'
;MGRGWYLINLDKRQYRSMFKLEDLFVSGSWEDDKLFWPVPSVHIGKPSPAKDAGTDIRTSLNSSIFSRLPLELYDNIFESLDYYFDCVCLGLVCRLLWNVAHRHVRKRYIENAPGSWAGDRIICAEDYCKRNDPLPPGLLTEEEEKEWNTPLPTTGCGCENMHKPNTLSQSLADFAVCRFTDQNTPMEVRRKTDYRATRDAIQRQLCRYDRRLLDAVLDKSGTPVYEEVEMEAPRILRNLSRKEYVREDALDQFMEDEEELMDEYGYGVCFAHVILMRVCWSPRGGPALRDPTDKTHGGPWAGDRFDYMSAKDFRTVEKGDDGQMVEWRDISAEVVWDIKSLWGAALIDW
;
A
#
# COMPACT_ATOMS: atom_id res chain seq x y z
N MET A 1 -13.23 9.17 -23.34
CA MET A 1 -13.16 8.41 -22.07
C MET A 1 -11.74 7.92 -21.96
N GLY A 2 -11.03 8.27 -20.89
CA GLY A 2 -9.61 7.93 -20.70
C GLY A 2 -9.43 6.43 -20.46
N ARG A 3 -8.23 5.93 -20.74
CA ARG A 3 -7.85 4.54 -20.46
C ARG A 3 -7.44 4.42 -19.00
N GLY A 4 -8.03 3.48 -18.27
CA GLY A 4 -7.73 3.22 -16.86
C GLY A 4 -6.52 2.32 -16.71
N TRP A 5 -5.70 2.58 -15.70
CA TRP A 5 -4.50 1.80 -15.40
C TRP A 5 -4.61 1.18 -14.02
N TYR A 6 -4.09 -0.03 -13.84
CA TYR A 6 -4.24 -0.80 -12.61
C TYR A 6 -2.88 -1.32 -12.19
N LEU A 7 -2.42 -0.89 -11.03
CA LEU A 7 -1.23 -1.44 -10.40
C LEU A 7 -1.64 -2.72 -9.65
N ILE A 8 -1.03 -3.84 -9.98
CA ILE A 8 -1.44 -5.18 -9.54
C ILE A 8 -0.28 -5.85 -8.82
N ASN A 9 -0.54 -6.31 -7.60
CA ASN A 9 0.32 -7.21 -6.84
C ASN A 9 -0.25 -8.63 -6.95
N LEU A 10 0.45 -9.48 -7.70
CA LEU A 10 0.01 -10.85 -7.96
C LEU A 10 0.12 -11.74 -6.72
N ASP A 11 1.20 -11.59 -5.94
CA ASP A 11 1.49 -12.47 -4.81
C ASP A 11 0.51 -12.26 -3.65
N LYS A 12 0.12 -11.00 -3.38
CA LYS A 12 -0.88 -10.67 -2.34
C LYS A 12 -2.31 -10.62 -2.84
N ARG A 13 -2.52 -10.79 -4.15
CA ARG A 13 -3.84 -10.67 -4.78
C ARG A 13 -4.49 -9.35 -4.42
N GLN A 14 -3.73 -8.29 -4.66
CA GLN A 14 -4.10 -6.91 -4.39
C GLN A 14 -3.99 -6.08 -5.65
N TYR A 15 -4.81 -5.06 -5.78
CA TYR A 15 -4.70 -4.12 -6.88
C TYR A 15 -5.01 -2.70 -6.41
N ARG A 16 -4.63 -1.73 -7.23
CA ARG A 16 -5.00 -0.34 -7.05
C ARG A 16 -5.36 0.27 -8.39
N SER A 17 -6.52 0.93 -8.43
CA SER A 17 -6.95 1.68 -9.61
C SER A 17 -6.20 2.99 -9.71
N MET A 18 -5.71 3.31 -10.90
CA MET A 18 -5.10 4.58 -11.27
C MET A 18 -5.94 5.23 -12.36
N PHE A 19 -6.15 6.54 -12.26
CA PHE A 19 -7.04 7.26 -13.17
C PHE A 19 -6.54 7.23 -14.61
N LYS A 20 -5.32 7.73 -14.84
CA LYS A 20 -4.64 7.69 -16.15
C LYS A 20 -3.12 7.66 -15.98
N LEU A 21 -2.43 7.15 -16.99
CA LEU A 21 -0.96 7.16 -17.01
C LEU A 21 -0.41 8.59 -17.02
N GLU A 22 -1.04 9.51 -17.76
CA GLU A 22 -0.67 10.94 -17.78
C GLU A 22 -0.80 11.62 -16.40
N ASP A 23 -1.71 11.13 -15.54
CA ASP A 23 -1.85 11.63 -14.18
C ASP A 23 -0.66 11.24 -13.29
N LEU A 24 0.15 10.24 -13.67
CA LEU A 24 1.41 9.94 -12.98
C LEU A 24 2.43 11.08 -13.11
N PHE A 25 2.32 11.90 -14.14
CA PHE A 25 3.26 12.99 -14.43
C PHE A 25 2.81 14.32 -13.83
N VAL A 26 1.52 14.45 -13.51
CA VAL A 26 0.89 15.72 -13.10
C VAL A 26 0.30 15.64 -11.69
N SER A 27 0.02 14.45 -11.18
CA SER A 27 -0.49 14.26 -9.82
C SER A 27 0.65 13.95 -8.87
N GLY A 28 0.70 14.68 -7.76
CA GLY A 28 1.60 14.38 -6.64
C GLY A 28 1.21 13.10 -5.91
N SER A 29 1.12 11.96 -6.59
CA SER A 29 0.84 10.66 -5.99
C SER A 29 2.10 10.01 -5.40
N TRP A 30 2.92 10.81 -4.68
CA TRP A 30 4.08 10.38 -3.88
C TRP A 30 3.75 9.26 -2.87
N GLU A 31 2.47 9.00 -2.65
CA GLU A 31 1.96 8.00 -1.72
C GLU A 31 2.17 6.56 -2.22
N ASP A 32 2.34 6.36 -3.53
CA ASP A 32 2.49 5.03 -4.12
C ASP A 32 3.86 4.42 -3.80
N ASP A 33 4.86 5.26 -3.55
CA ASP A 33 6.17 4.83 -3.06
C ASP A 33 6.07 4.07 -1.75
N LYS A 34 5.12 4.47 -0.90
CA LYS A 34 4.91 3.85 0.41
C LYS A 34 4.28 2.47 0.31
N LEU A 35 3.77 2.06 -0.86
CA LEU A 35 3.33 0.67 -1.06
C LEU A 35 4.50 -0.30 -0.90
N PHE A 36 5.71 0.10 -1.30
CA PHE A 36 6.90 -0.74 -1.23
C PHE A 36 7.74 -0.49 0.02
N TRP A 37 7.33 0.44 0.88
CA TRP A 37 7.98 0.63 2.17
C TRP A 37 7.72 -0.56 3.09
N PRO A 38 8.61 -0.81 4.08
CA PRO A 38 8.35 -1.79 5.11
C PRO A 38 7.00 -1.56 5.78
N VAL A 39 6.39 -2.64 6.27
CA VAL A 39 5.08 -2.58 6.95
C VAL A 39 5.15 -1.57 8.10
N PRO A 40 4.25 -0.56 8.15
CA PRO A 40 4.28 0.44 9.20
C PRO A 40 4.07 -0.20 10.57
N SER A 41 4.71 0.38 11.57
CA SER A 41 4.52 -0.05 12.96
C SER A 41 3.16 0.44 13.45
N VAL A 42 2.45 -0.38 14.23
CA VAL A 42 1.16 0.03 14.83
C VAL A 42 1.38 0.55 16.24
N HIS A 43 1.14 1.84 16.44
CA HIS A 43 1.12 2.50 17.74
C HIS A 43 -0.31 2.66 18.25
N ILE A 44 -0.54 2.31 19.52
CA ILE A 44 -1.82 2.58 20.19
C ILE A 44 -1.49 3.28 21.50
N GLY A 45 -2.08 4.46 21.66
CA GLY A 45 -1.94 5.27 22.87
C GLY A 45 -2.52 4.57 24.09
N LYS A 46 -2.13 5.05 25.27
CA LYS A 46 -2.69 4.57 26.53
C LYS A 46 -3.71 5.59 27.03
N PRO A 47 -4.87 5.15 27.56
CA PRO A 47 -5.76 6.06 28.25
C PRO A 47 -4.99 6.69 29.42
N SER A 48 -5.11 8.00 29.59
CA SER A 48 -4.46 8.70 30.70
C SER A 48 -4.77 7.99 32.02
N PRO A 49 -3.78 7.79 32.92
CA PRO A 49 -4.08 7.22 34.22
C PRO A 49 -5.14 8.10 34.89
N ALA A 50 -6.25 7.49 35.28
CA ALA A 50 -7.17 8.15 36.21
C ALA A 50 -6.33 8.63 37.41
N LYS A 51 -6.65 9.80 37.96
CA LYS A 51 -5.86 10.48 39.01
C LYS A 51 -5.64 9.65 40.29
N ASP A 52 -6.25 8.47 40.40
CA ASP A 52 -6.12 7.53 41.50
C ASP A 52 -5.18 6.37 41.12
N ALA A 53 -3.88 6.67 41.06
CA ALA A 53 -2.82 5.74 40.67
C ALA A 53 -2.49 4.64 41.72
N GLY A 54 -3.34 4.46 42.74
CA GLY A 54 -3.08 3.58 43.88
C GLY A 54 -3.97 2.34 44.00
N THR A 55 -4.99 2.19 43.15
CA THR A 55 -6.02 1.16 43.34
C THR A 55 -5.77 -0.08 42.49
N ASP A 56 -5.85 -1.26 43.11
CA ASP A 56 -5.72 -2.60 42.50
C ASP A 56 -6.44 -2.69 41.14
N ILE A 57 -5.84 -3.31 40.11
CA ILE A 57 -6.36 -3.36 38.73
C ILE A 57 -7.82 -3.88 38.69
N ARG A 58 -8.22 -4.69 39.67
CA ARG A 58 -9.58 -5.24 39.79
C ARG A 58 -10.56 -4.41 40.62
N THR A 59 -10.10 -3.41 41.38
CA THR A 59 -10.98 -2.63 42.28
C THR A 59 -12.15 -1.95 41.58
N SER A 60 -11.96 -1.52 40.33
CA SER A 60 -13.01 -0.96 39.47
C SER A 60 -14.16 -1.92 39.17
N LEU A 61 -13.98 -3.25 39.35
CA LEU A 61 -14.97 -4.28 39.03
C LEU A 61 -15.39 -5.10 40.26
N ASN A 62 -14.97 -4.74 41.47
CA ASN A 62 -15.12 -5.58 42.67
C ASN A 62 -16.57 -5.99 43.01
N SER A 63 -17.58 -5.27 42.54
CA SER A 63 -19.00 -5.61 42.73
C SER A 63 -19.63 -6.37 41.55
N SER A 64 -18.88 -6.61 40.48
CA SER A 64 -19.36 -7.11 39.20
C SER A 64 -19.02 -8.58 38.98
N ILE A 65 -19.90 -9.32 38.30
CA ILE A 65 -19.63 -10.70 37.85
C ILE A 65 -18.38 -10.79 36.97
N PHE A 66 -18.05 -9.71 36.25
CA PHE A 66 -16.85 -9.63 35.43
C PHE A 66 -15.58 -9.84 36.27
N SER A 67 -15.49 -9.29 37.49
CA SER A 67 -14.28 -9.47 38.34
C SER A 67 -13.89 -10.93 38.63
N ARG A 68 -14.83 -11.87 38.48
CA ARG A 68 -14.65 -13.31 38.75
C ARG A 68 -14.33 -14.13 37.51
N LEU A 69 -14.38 -13.55 36.31
CA LEU A 69 -14.09 -14.26 35.07
C LEU A 69 -12.57 -14.47 34.88
N PRO A 70 -12.15 -15.65 34.41
CA PRO A 70 -10.79 -15.87 33.90
C PRO A 70 -10.47 -14.97 32.70
N LEU A 71 -9.18 -14.67 32.48
CA LEU A 71 -8.72 -13.77 31.41
C LEU A 71 -9.09 -14.30 30.01
N GLU A 72 -9.14 -15.62 29.85
CA GLU A 72 -9.49 -16.31 28.61
C GLU A 72 -10.94 -16.03 28.18
N LEU A 73 -11.85 -15.83 29.13
CA LEU A 73 -13.23 -15.46 28.81
C LEU A 73 -13.33 -14.01 28.32
N TYR A 74 -12.49 -13.12 28.84
CA TYR A 74 -12.38 -11.78 28.27
C TYR A 74 -11.83 -11.80 26.86
N ASP A 75 -10.86 -12.67 26.56
CA ASP A 75 -10.37 -12.84 25.20
C ASP A 75 -11.46 -13.29 24.25
N ASN A 76 -12.25 -14.29 24.64
CA ASN A 76 -13.38 -14.75 23.82
C ASN A 76 -14.41 -13.63 23.60
N ILE A 77 -14.69 -12.80 24.62
CA ILE A 77 -15.58 -11.64 24.48
C ILE A 77 -15.00 -10.67 23.45
N PHE A 78 -13.73 -10.27 23.57
CA PHE A 78 -13.10 -9.34 22.64
C PHE A 78 -12.95 -9.90 21.22
N GLU A 79 -12.70 -11.20 21.06
CA GLU A 79 -12.64 -11.85 19.74
C GLU A 79 -14.03 -11.87 19.07
N SER A 80 -15.11 -11.99 19.84
CA SER A 80 -16.48 -11.98 19.32
C SER A 80 -17.00 -10.60 18.87
N LEU A 81 -16.27 -9.52 19.15
CA LEU A 81 -16.63 -8.18 18.72
C LEU A 81 -16.15 -7.95 17.26
N ASP A 82 -17.09 -7.89 16.33
CA ASP A 82 -16.78 -7.67 14.91
C ASP A 82 -16.14 -6.31 14.65
N TYR A 83 -16.56 -5.29 15.39
CA TYR A 83 -16.14 -3.90 15.15
C TYR A 83 -15.04 -3.45 16.11
N TYR A 84 -13.92 -2.97 15.56
CA TYR A 84 -12.77 -2.52 16.37
C TYR A 84 -13.14 -1.40 17.37
N PHE A 85 -14.07 -0.52 17.00
CA PHE A 85 -14.51 0.57 17.87
C PHE A 85 -15.26 0.05 19.11
N ASP A 86 -15.94 -1.10 19.01
CA ASP A 86 -16.58 -1.73 20.16
C ASP A 86 -15.54 -2.29 21.12
N CYS A 87 -14.43 -2.83 20.60
CA CYS A 87 -13.30 -3.26 21.41
C CYS A 87 -12.68 -2.07 22.17
N VAL A 88 -12.52 -0.92 21.51
CA VAL A 88 -12.00 0.30 22.15
C VAL A 88 -12.96 0.78 23.23
N CYS A 89 -14.26 0.90 22.92
CA CYS A 89 -15.28 1.33 23.89
C CYS A 89 -15.32 0.43 25.12
N LEU A 90 -15.36 -0.90 24.94
CA LEU A 90 -15.37 -1.86 26.04
C LEU A 90 -14.08 -1.82 26.86
N GLY A 91 -12.94 -1.70 26.18
CA GLY A 91 -11.63 -1.55 26.83
C GLY A 91 -11.56 -0.32 27.72
N LEU A 92 -12.11 0.81 27.26
CA LEU A 92 -12.08 2.09 27.98
C LEU A 92 -12.96 2.12 29.25
N VAL A 93 -13.79 1.11 29.49
CA VAL A 93 -14.62 1.02 30.70
C VAL A 93 -13.76 0.90 31.97
N CYS A 94 -12.66 0.15 31.94
CA CYS A 94 -11.74 0.05 33.07
C CYS A 94 -10.36 -0.46 32.68
N ARG A 95 -9.38 -0.31 33.58
CA ARG A 95 -7.97 -0.69 33.33
C ARG A 95 -7.77 -2.18 33.03
N LEU A 96 -8.54 -3.07 33.69
CA LEU A 96 -8.47 -4.51 33.42
C LEU A 96 -8.89 -4.82 31.98
N LEU A 97 -10.03 -4.27 31.56
CA LEU A 97 -10.56 -4.47 30.22
C LEU A 97 -9.64 -3.84 29.18
N TRP A 98 -9.07 -2.65 29.44
CA TRP A 98 -8.11 -2.04 28.53
C TRP A 98 -6.87 -2.91 28.30
N ASN A 99 -6.33 -3.53 29.36
CA ASN A 99 -5.15 -4.40 29.21
C ASN A 99 -5.42 -5.59 28.28
N VAL A 100 -6.63 -6.15 28.30
CA VAL A 100 -7.04 -7.23 27.39
C VAL A 100 -7.38 -6.66 26.01
N ALA A 101 -8.17 -5.60 25.95
CA ALA A 101 -8.60 -4.94 24.71
C ALA A 101 -7.41 -4.50 23.86
N HIS A 102 -6.34 -4.00 24.49
CA HIS A 102 -5.19 -3.41 23.80
C HIS A 102 -4.57 -4.37 22.78
N ARG A 103 -4.38 -5.66 23.11
CA ARG A 103 -3.85 -6.65 22.15
C ARG A 103 -4.83 -6.94 21.00
N HIS A 104 -6.13 -6.95 21.29
CA HIS A 104 -7.21 -7.20 20.32
C HIS A 104 -7.41 -6.04 19.36
N VAL A 105 -7.32 -4.81 19.86
CA VAL A 105 -7.32 -3.58 19.07
C VAL A 105 -6.06 -3.54 18.22
N ARG A 106 -4.88 -3.81 18.79
CA ARG A 106 -3.60 -3.88 18.04
C ARG A 106 -3.63 -4.90 16.91
N LYS A 107 -4.10 -6.12 17.20
CA LYS A 107 -4.25 -7.19 16.20
C LYS A 107 -5.07 -6.71 15.00
N ARG A 108 -6.25 -6.13 15.23
CA ARG A 108 -7.12 -5.61 14.16
C ARG A 108 -6.48 -4.46 13.39
N TYR A 109 -5.74 -3.58 14.05
CA TYR A 109 -5.01 -2.52 13.35
C TYR A 109 -3.89 -3.06 12.46
N ILE A 110 -3.18 -4.11 12.90
CA ILE A 110 -2.17 -4.81 12.11
C ILE A 110 -2.81 -5.52 10.93
N GLU A 111 -3.95 -6.21 11.13
CA GLU A 111 -4.69 -6.87 10.05
C GLU A 111 -5.24 -5.88 9.01
N ASN A 112 -5.61 -4.67 9.45
CA ASN A 112 -6.01 -3.58 8.56
C ASN A 112 -4.82 -2.75 8.05
N ALA A 113 -3.61 -2.98 8.54
CA ALA A 113 -2.45 -2.21 8.13
C ALA A 113 -2.21 -2.44 6.64
N PRO A 114 -1.82 -1.41 5.89
CA PRO A 114 -1.33 -1.61 4.54
C PRO A 114 -0.13 -2.54 4.61
N GLY A 115 -0.25 -3.71 3.98
CA GLY A 115 0.90 -4.57 3.76
C GLY A 115 1.91 -3.90 2.85
N SER A 116 3.19 -4.24 3.03
CA SER A 116 4.27 -3.86 2.12
C SER A 116 4.23 -4.71 0.86
N TRP A 117 4.37 -4.13 -0.32
CA TRP A 117 4.53 -4.82 -1.59
C TRP A 117 6.01 -5.14 -1.90
N ALA A 118 6.91 -4.89 -0.94
CA ALA A 118 8.31 -5.23 -1.08
C ALA A 118 8.48 -6.75 -1.30
N GLY A 119 9.21 -7.10 -2.36
CA GLY A 119 9.49 -8.48 -2.76
C GLY A 119 8.40 -9.14 -3.60
N ASP A 120 7.24 -8.50 -3.81
CA ASP A 120 6.11 -9.08 -4.55
C ASP A 120 6.20 -8.81 -6.06
N ARG A 121 5.58 -9.67 -6.88
CA ARG A 121 5.46 -9.47 -8.35
C ARG A 121 4.48 -8.36 -8.68
N ILE A 122 4.99 -7.27 -9.27
CA ILE A 122 4.19 -6.09 -9.63
C ILE A 122 4.09 -5.89 -11.14
N ILE A 123 2.89 -5.56 -11.60
CA ILE A 123 2.63 -5.12 -12.98
C ILE A 123 1.62 -3.97 -12.98
N CYS A 124 1.81 -2.99 -13.86
CA CYS A 124 0.81 -1.96 -14.10
C CYS A 124 0.12 -2.24 -15.45
N ALA A 125 -1.12 -2.71 -15.42
CA ALA A 125 -1.86 -3.16 -16.60
C ALA A 125 -2.95 -2.16 -17.00
N GLU A 126 -3.06 -1.90 -18.30
CA GLU A 126 -4.12 -1.06 -18.87
C GLU A 126 -5.44 -1.86 -19.03
N ASP A 127 -6.59 -1.22 -18.78
CA ASP A 127 -7.93 -1.84 -18.92
C ASP A 127 -8.29 -2.27 -20.35
N TYR A 128 -7.66 -1.66 -21.36
CA TYR A 128 -7.84 -2.05 -22.76
C TYR A 128 -6.98 -3.24 -23.21
N CYS A 129 -6.06 -3.74 -22.38
CA CYS A 129 -5.32 -4.96 -22.67
C CYS A 129 -6.31 -6.12 -22.84
N LYS A 130 -6.30 -6.80 -23.98
CA LYS A 130 -7.21 -7.92 -24.20
C LYS A 130 -6.62 -9.20 -23.65
N ARG A 131 -7.50 -10.13 -23.30
CA ARG A 131 -7.17 -11.47 -22.80
C ARG A 131 -6.18 -12.23 -23.70
N ASN A 132 -6.24 -11.99 -25.01
CA ASN A 132 -5.40 -12.66 -26.00
C ASN A 132 -4.14 -11.85 -26.35
N ASP A 133 -3.96 -10.66 -25.80
CA ASP A 133 -2.73 -9.92 -25.98
C ASP A 133 -1.62 -10.56 -25.10
N PRO A 134 -0.35 -10.53 -25.53
CA PRO A 134 0.73 -11.19 -24.80
C PRO A 134 0.96 -10.55 -23.43
N LEU A 135 1.13 -11.39 -22.42
CA LEU A 135 1.61 -11.00 -21.08
C LEU A 135 3.14 -11.16 -21.01
N PRO A 136 3.81 -10.50 -20.05
CA PRO A 136 5.23 -10.74 -19.79
C PRO A 136 5.50 -12.24 -19.57
N PRO A 137 6.59 -12.78 -20.16
CA PRO A 137 6.94 -14.18 -19.97
C PRO A 137 7.12 -14.52 -18.48
N GLY A 138 6.49 -15.61 -18.03
CA GLY A 138 6.61 -16.07 -16.64
C GLY A 138 5.86 -15.21 -15.61
N LEU A 139 5.00 -14.27 -16.05
CA LEU A 139 4.22 -13.43 -15.14
C LEU A 139 3.33 -14.25 -14.21
N LEU A 140 2.55 -15.17 -14.78
CA LEU A 140 1.61 -16.03 -14.05
C LEU A 140 2.20 -17.42 -13.83
N THR A 141 1.96 -18.00 -12.65
CA THR A 141 2.22 -19.43 -12.42
C THR A 141 1.18 -20.29 -13.13
N GLU A 142 1.42 -21.60 -13.22
CA GLU A 142 0.45 -22.53 -13.80
C GLU A 142 -0.90 -22.51 -13.07
N GLU A 143 -0.89 -22.34 -11.75
CA GLU A 143 -2.10 -22.23 -10.93
C GLU A 143 -2.86 -20.94 -11.21
N GLU A 144 -2.14 -19.82 -11.31
CA GLU A 144 -2.72 -18.52 -11.63
C GLU A 144 -3.26 -18.48 -13.06
N GLU A 145 -2.59 -19.13 -14.01
CA GLU A 145 -3.09 -19.27 -15.37
C GLU A 145 -4.35 -20.17 -15.42
N LYS A 146 -4.40 -21.25 -14.64
CA LYS A 146 -5.63 -22.05 -14.48
C LYS A 146 -6.76 -21.20 -13.91
N GLU A 147 -6.48 -20.41 -12.86
CA GLU A 147 -7.48 -19.54 -12.24
C GLU A 147 -7.97 -18.45 -13.19
N TRP A 148 -7.04 -17.81 -13.89
CA TRP A 148 -7.31 -16.84 -14.94
C TRP A 148 -8.28 -17.38 -16.00
N ASN A 149 -8.19 -18.68 -16.28
CA ASN A 149 -9.06 -19.43 -17.19
C ASN A 149 -10.37 -19.92 -16.57
N THR A 150 -10.73 -19.48 -15.36
CA THR A 150 -12.04 -19.73 -14.75
C THR A 150 -12.99 -18.54 -14.91
N PRO A 151 -14.31 -18.76 -15.01
CA PRO A 151 -15.29 -17.68 -15.05
C PRO A 151 -15.20 -16.75 -13.83
N LEU A 152 -15.44 -15.45 -14.04
CA LEU A 152 -15.48 -14.46 -12.97
C LEU A 152 -16.64 -14.72 -11.98
N PRO A 153 -16.46 -14.36 -10.70
CA PRO A 153 -17.47 -14.59 -9.67
C PRO A 153 -18.74 -13.80 -9.99
N THR A 154 -19.91 -14.41 -9.83
CA THR A 154 -21.20 -13.78 -10.18
C THR A 154 -21.70 -12.79 -9.14
N THR A 155 -21.17 -12.85 -7.91
CA THR A 155 -21.49 -11.93 -6.81
C THR A 155 -20.23 -11.67 -5.99
N GLY A 156 -20.14 -10.49 -5.37
CA GLY A 156 -19.03 -10.13 -4.48
C GLY A 156 -17.72 -9.78 -5.20
N CYS A 157 -17.74 -9.51 -6.51
CA CYS A 157 -16.59 -8.92 -7.21
C CYS A 157 -16.41 -7.44 -6.82
N GLY A 158 -15.18 -6.92 -6.90
CA GLY A 158 -14.90 -5.47 -6.77
C GLY A 158 -15.48 -4.62 -7.90
N CYS A 159 -15.98 -5.25 -8.96
CA CYS A 159 -16.57 -4.64 -10.14
C CYS A 159 -18.06 -4.30 -10.03
N GLU A 160 -18.65 -4.40 -8.83
CA GLU A 160 -20.09 -4.19 -8.58
C GLU A 160 -21.04 -5.03 -9.49
N ASN A 161 -20.58 -6.20 -9.92
CA ASN A 161 -21.28 -7.11 -10.85
C ASN A 161 -21.57 -6.48 -12.23
N MET A 162 -20.73 -5.55 -12.69
CA MET A 162 -20.88 -4.92 -14.01
C MET A 162 -20.55 -5.87 -15.18
N HIS A 163 -19.90 -7.01 -14.93
CA HIS A 163 -19.67 -8.03 -15.96
C HIS A 163 -20.84 -9.02 -16.06
N LYS A 164 -20.95 -9.70 -17.20
CA LYS A 164 -21.95 -10.76 -17.39
C LYS A 164 -21.64 -11.95 -16.46
N PRO A 165 -22.67 -12.66 -15.95
CA PRO A 165 -22.45 -13.88 -15.18
C PRO A 165 -21.74 -14.96 -16.03
N ASN A 166 -20.89 -15.76 -15.40
CA ASN A 166 -20.20 -16.90 -16.02
C ASN A 166 -19.33 -16.55 -17.24
N THR A 167 -18.81 -15.32 -17.35
CA THR A 167 -17.85 -14.94 -18.38
C THR A 167 -16.42 -14.93 -17.88
N LEU A 168 -15.47 -15.21 -18.76
CA LEU A 168 -14.04 -15.02 -18.52
C LEU A 168 -13.70 -13.51 -18.43
N SER A 169 -12.65 -13.17 -17.70
CA SER A 169 -12.07 -11.82 -17.68
C SER A 169 -11.63 -11.38 -19.09
N GLN A 170 -11.86 -10.12 -19.43
CA GLN A 170 -11.45 -9.59 -20.74
C GLN A 170 -10.02 -9.04 -20.73
N SER A 171 -9.49 -8.65 -19.57
CA SER A 171 -8.17 -8.04 -19.38
C SER A 171 -7.56 -8.41 -18.03
N LEU A 172 -6.24 -8.25 -17.88
CA LEU A 172 -5.56 -8.57 -16.62
C LEU A 172 -6.10 -7.68 -15.49
N ALA A 173 -6.34 -6.41 -15.82
CA ALA A 173 -7.02 -5.45 -14.97
C ALA A 173 -8.40 -5.94 -14.53
N ASP A 174 -9.26 -6.42 -15.44
CA ASP A 174 -10.60 -6.90 -15.11
C ASP A 174 -10.57 -8.06 -14.10
N PHE A 175 -9.65 -9.00 -14.30
CA PHE A 175 -9.49 -10.12 -13.39
C PHE A 175 -9.06 -9.66 -12.01
N ALA A 176 -8.07 -8.78 -11.92
CA ALA A 176 -7.61 -8.21 -10.67
C ALA A 176 -8.77 -7.48 -9.96
N VAL A 177 -9.48 -6.59 -10.65
CA VAL A 177 -10.65 -5.88 -10.09
C VAL A 177 -11.72 -6.85 -9.55
N CYS A 178 -11.91 -7.99 -10.21
CA CYS A 178 -12.94 -8.94 -9.82
C CYS A 178 -12.53 -9.96 -8.76
N ARG A 179 -11.23 -10.30 -8.67
CA ARG A 179 -10.72 -11.41 -7.84
C ARG A 179 -9.78 -10.95 -6.73
N PHE A 180 -9.21 -9.76 -6.84
CA PHE A 180 -8.21 -9.22 -5.92
C PHE A 180 -8.86 -8.19 -5.01
N THR A 181 -8.17 -7.88 -3.92
CA THR A 181 -8.64 -6.91 -2.94
C THR A 181 -8.10 -5.52 -3.31
N ASP A 182 -8.96 -4.51 -3.30
CA ASP A 182 -8.53 -3.12 -3.49
C ASP A 182 -7.62 -2.70 -2.33
N GLN A 183 -6.40 -2.28 -2.66
CA GLN A 183 -5.37 -1.92 -1.70
C GLN A 183 -5.43 -0.42 -1.39
N ASN A 184 -5.71 -0.12 -0.13
CA ASN A 184 -5.70 1.25 0.39
C ASN A 184 -4.29 1.67 0.77
N THR A 185 -3.97 2.96 0.61
CA THR A 185 -2.69 3.53 1.10
C THR A 185 -2.66 3.59 2.64
N PRO A 186 -1.47 3.64 3.27
CA PRO A 186 -1.35 3.95 4.71
C PRO A 186 -2.17 5.16 5.15
N MET A 187 -2.18 6.22 4.35
CA MET A 187 -2.95 7.41 4.65
C MET A 187 -4.45 7.16 4.51
N GLU A 188 -4.91 6.42 3.50
CA GLU A 188 -6.32 6.09 3.34
C GLU A 188 -6.84 5.19 4.46
N VAL A 189 -6.04 4.19 4.88
CA VAL A 189 -6.35 3.35 6.04
C VAL A 189 -6.41 4.21 7.30
N ARG A 190 -5.43 5.09 7.52
CA ARG A 190 -5.41 6.03 8.64
C ARG A 190 -6.63 6.95 8.62
N ARG A 191 -6.90 7.62 7.51
CA ARG A 191 -8.04 8.54 7.33
C ARG A 191 -9.36 7.81 7.53
N LYS A 192 -9.52 6.61 6.94
CA LYS A 192 -10.71 5.77 7.15
C LYS A 192 -10.86 5.43 8.62
N THR A 193 -9.79 5.10 9.33
CA THR A 193 -9.87 4.73 10.74
C THR A 193 -10.16 5.92 11.67
N ASP A 194 -9.41 7.02 11.54
CA ASP A 194 -9.58 8.23 12.34
C ASP A 194 -10.95 8.88 12.12
N TYR A 195 -11.40 8.92 10.87
CA TYR A 195 -12.72 9.43 10.51
C TYR A 195 -13.83 8.52 11.02
N ARG A 196 -13.70 7.18 10.87
CA ARG A 196 -14.67 6.22 11.42
C ARG A 196 -14.81 6.39 12.92
N ALA A 197 -13.70 6.38 13.66
CA ALA A 197 -13.75 6.53 15.11
C ALA A 197 -14.40 7.87 15.55
N THR A 198 -14.10 8.97 14.86
CA THR A 198 -14.70 10.28 15.15
C THR A 198 -16.19 10.32 14.83
N ARG A 199 -16.57 9.79 13.66
CA ARG A 199 -17.97 9.72 13.21
C ARG A 199 -18.79 8.83 14.14
N ASP A 200 -18.27 7.67 14.51
CA ASP A 200 -18.97 6.70 15.35
C ASP A 200 -19.12 7.23 16.78
N ALA A 201 -18.11 7.95 17.30
CA ALA A 201 -18.23 8.68 18.57
C ALA A 201 -19.38 9.70 18.56
N ILE A 202 -19.57 10.42 17.45
CA ILE A 202 -20.68 11.37 17.27
C ILE A 202 -22.01 10.62 17.18
N GLN A 203 -22.09 9.58 16.34
CA GLN A 203 -23.32 8.79 16.17
C GLN A 203 -23.78 8.14 17.48
N ARG A 204 -22.84 7.69 18.31
CA ARG A 204 -23.11 7.11 19.63
C ARG A 204 -23.23 8.13 20.75
N GLN A 205 -23.16 9.42 20.43
CA GLN A 205 -23.34 10.53 21.38
C GLN A 205 -22.40 10.47 22.59
N LEU A 206 -21.13 10.08 22.36
CA LEU A 206 -20.13 10.04 23.41
C LEU A 206 -19.96 11.42 24.06
N CYS A 207 -19.91 11.46 25.39
CA CYS A 207 -19.74 12.72 26.10
C CYS A 207 -18.33 13.29 25.88
N ARG A 208 -18.12 14.56 26.25
CA ARG A 208 -16.79 15.21 26.09
C ARG A 208 -15.67 14.46 26.79
N TYR A 209 -15.96 13.76 27.89
CA TYR A 209 -14.96 12.99 28.63
C TYR A 209 -14.57 11.71 27.88
N ASP A 210 -15.55 10.92 27.43
CA ASP A 210 -15.29 9.68 26.69
C ASP A 210 -14.60 9.95 25.35
N ARG A 211 -14.96 11.06 24.69
CA ARG A 211 -14.28 11.49 23.47
C ARG A 211 -12.79 11.81 23.71
N ARG A 212 -12.45 12.41 24.86
CA ARG A 212 -11.04 12.66 25.23
C ARG A 212 -10.28 11.36 25.51
N LEU A 213 -10.92 10.37 26.14
CA LEU A 213 -10.32 9.05 26.34
C LEU A 213 -10.06 8.33 25.02
N LEU A 214 -11.02 8.41 24.09
CA LEU A 214 -10.88 7.88 22.74
C LEU A 214 -9.73 8.57 21.98
N ASP A 215 -9.68 9.91 22.01
CA ASP A 215 -8.63 10.67 21.34
C ASP A 215 -7.23 10.37 21.92
N ALA A 216 -7.12 10.09 23.23
CA ALA A 216 -5.87 9.69 23.88
C ALA A 216 -5.38 8.29 23.48
N VAL A 217 -6.30 7.38 23.14
CA VAL A 217 -5.98 6.01 22.70
C VAL A 217 -5.64 5.96 21.21
N LEU A 218 -6.34 6.74 20.41
CA LEU A 218 -6.14 6.81 18.96
C LEU A 218 -5.03 7.80 18.56
N ASP A 219 -4.47 8.52 19.54
CA ASP A 219 -3.49 9.60 19.42
C ASP A 219 -3.60 10.43 18.13
N LYS A 220 -4.71 11.16 18.01
CA LYS A 220 -4.97 12.07 16.89
C LYS A 220 -4.10 13.33 16.90
N SER A 221 -3.20 13.50 17.87
CA SER A 221 -2.52 14.78 18.16
C SER A 221 -1.00 14.75 18.13
N GLY A 222 -0.34 13.59 18.13
CA GLY A 222 1.13 13.52 18.16
C GLY A 222 1.74 12.37 17.37
N THR A 223 1.24 11.14 17.54
CA THR A 223 1.78 9.95 16.88
C THR A 223 0.66 9.18 16.15
N PRO A 224 0.72 9.04 14.82
CA PRO A 224 -0.28 8.29 14.07
C PRO A 224 -0.38 6.83 14.53
N VAL A 225 -1.58 6.23 14.44
CA VAL A 225 -1.77 4.79 14.72
C VAL A 225 -0.87 3.91 13.85
N TYR A 226 -0.61 4.35 12.63
CA TYR A 226 0.39 3.78 11.73
C TYR A 226 1.61 4.70 11.72
N GLU A 227 2.67 4.25 12.37
CA GLU A 227 3.97 4.91 12.35
C GLU A 227 4.74 4.39 11.15
N GLU A 228 5.03 5.29 10.22
CA GLU A 228 5.80 4.97 9.02
C GLU A 228 7.24 4.64 9.42
N VAL A 229 7.81 3.62 8.77
CA VAL A 229 9.22 3.29 8.96
C VAL A 229 10.04 4.37 8.27
N GLU A 230 10.78 5.16 9.06
CA GLU A 230 11.78 6.07 8.50
C GLU A 230 12.94 5.27 7.92
N MET A 231 13.21 5.48 6.62
CA MET A 231 14.37 4.91 5.94
C MET A 231 15.44 5.98 5.81
N GLU A 232 16.68 5.65 6.19
CA GLU A 232 17.83 6.55 6.04
C GLU A 232 18.08 6.87 4.55
N ALA A 233 18.19 8.16 4.23
CA ALA A 233 18.59 8.66 2.92
C ALA A 233 20.13 8.79 2.79
N PRO A 234 20.71 8.70 1.58
CA PRO A 234 20.02 8.40 0.32
C PRO A 234 19.63 6.93 0.24
N ARG A 235 18.55 6.66 -0.49
CA ARG A 235 17.94 5.35 -0.66
C ARG A 235 18.30 4.72 -2.01
N ILE A 236 18.06 3.42 -2.11
CA ILE A 236 18.25 2.62 -3.31
C ILE A 236 16.95 1.85 -3.59
N LEU A 237 16.42 2.00 -4.80
CA LEU A 237 15.40 1.11 -5.35
C LEU A 237 16.09 -0.09 -6.00
N ARG A 238 15.74 -1.31 -5.59
CA ARG A 238 16.30 -2.54 -6.16
C ARG A 238 15.23 -3.30 -6.93
N ASN A 239 15.56 -3.71 -8.15
CA ASN A 239 14.84 -4.77 -8.86
C ASN A 239 15.50 -6.11 -8.51
N LEU A 240 14.85 -6.87 -7.64
CA LEU A 240 15.33 -8.15 -7.13
C LEU A 240 15.38 -9.24 -8.21
N SER A 241 14.47 -9.19 -9.19
CA SER A 241 14.40 -10.15 -10.29
C SER A 241 15.58 -10.03 -11.25
N ARG A 242 16.01 -8.79 -11.52
CA ARG A 242 17.04 -8.49 -12.53
C ARG A 242 18.40 -8.15 -11.96
N LYS A 243 18.48 -7.92 -10.65
CA LYS A 243 19.70 -7.45 -9.97
C LYS A 243 20.17 -6.11 -10.53
N GLU A 244 19.20 -5.23 -10.74
CA GLU A 244 19.43 -3.84 -11.15
C GLU A 244 19.02 -2.90 -10.01
N TYR A 245 19.64 -1.73 -9.92
CA TYR A 245 19.28 -0.74 -8.91
C TYR A 245 19.33 0.69 -9.42
N VAL A 246 18.61 1.56 -8.72
CA VAL A 246 18.48 2.99 -9.00
C VAL A 246 18.77 3.74 -7.72
N ARG A 247 19.62 4.77 -7.81
CA ARG A 247 20.01 5.58 -6.67
C ARG A 247 19.15 6.82 -6.54
N GLU A 248 18.79 7.15 -5.30
CA GLU A 248 18.02 8.36 -4.98
C GLU A 248 18.80 9.63 -5.34
N ASP A 249 20.10 9.66 -5.04
CA ASP A 249 20.98 10.79 -5.33
C ASP A 249 21.03 11.15 -6.83
N ALA A 250 20.87 10.16 -7.71
CA ALA A 250 20.80 10.39 -9.15
C ALA A 250 19.47 11.03 -9.59
N LEU A 251 18.37 10.73 -8.90
CA LEU A 251 17.09 11.41 -9.12
C LEU A 251 17.13 12.83 -8.56
N ASP A 252 17.73 13.01 -7.38
CA ASP A 252 17.92 14.33 -6.76
C ASP A 252 18.76 15.24 -7.68
N GLN A 253 19.89 14.76 -8.20
CA GLN A 253 20.71 15.52 -9.14
C GLN A 253 19.95 15.88 -10.42
N PHE A 254 19.14 14.95 -10.94
CA PHE A 254 18.32 15.22 -12.12
C PHE A 254 17.29 16.33 -11.86
N MET A 255 16.66 16.35 -10.69
CA MET A 255 15.72 17.41 -10.32
C MET A 255 16.41 18.77 -10.19
N GLU A 256 17.64 18.81 -9.68
CA GLU A 256 18.45 20.03 -9.64
C GLU A 256 18.88 20.51 -11.03
N ASP A 257 19.31 19.58 -11.90
CA ASP A 257 19.81 19.90 -13.25
C ASP A 257 18.69 20.37 -14.19
N GLU A 258 17.46 19.91 -13.97
CA GLU A 258 16.28 20.19 -14.81
C GLU A 258 15.20 20.98 -14.06
N GLU A 259 15.59 21.93 -13.20
CA GLU A 259 14.68 22.74 -12.37
C GLU A 259 13.53 23.37 -13.19
N GLU A 260 13.82 23.92 -14.38
CA GLU A 260 12.80 24.51 -15.27
C GLU A 260 11.76 23.48 -15.75
N LEU A 261 12.17 22.24 -16.01
CA LEU A 261 11.27 21.14 -16.36
C LEU A 261 10.41 20.75 -15.17
N MET A 262 10.96 20.75 -13.95
CA MET A 262 10.23 20.36 -12.74
C MET A 262 9.22 21.41 -12.28
N ASP A 263 9.55 22.70 -12.42
CA ASP A 263 8.69 23.82 -12.03
C ASP A 263 7.34 23.80 -12.76
N GLU A 264 7.31 23.37 -14.02
CA GLU A 264 6.10 23.32 -14.83
C GLU A 264 5.11 22.24 -14.34
N TYR A 265 5.62 21.13 -13.79
CA TYR A 265 4.80 20.05 -13.25
C TYR A 265 4.47 20.22 -11.76
N GLY A 266 5.16 21.14 -11.06
CA GLY A 266 4.89 21.51 -9.67
C GLY A 266 5.15 20.40 -8.64
N TYR A 267 5.61 19.23 -9.07
CA TYR A 267 5.93 18.06 -8.25
C TYR A 267 7.26 17.44 -8.72
N GLY A 268 8.06 16.97 -7.77
CA GLY A 268 9.33 16.30 -8.06
C GLY A 268 9.16 14.82 -8.42
N VAL A 269 10.27 14.22 -8.85
CA VAL A 269 10.36 12.83 -9.26
C VAL A 269 10.83 11.96 -8.10
N CYS A 270 10.28 10.75 -8.01
CA CYS A 270 10.59 9.78 -6.96
C CYS A 270 10.57 8.35 -7.50
N PHE A 271 10.91 7.37 -6.67
CA PHE A 271 11.01 5.97 -7.09
C PHE A 271 9.68 5.38 -7.57
N ALA A 272 8.54 5.90 -7.13
CA ALA A 272 7.22 5.45 -7.58
C ALA A 272 7.07 5.67 -9.08
N HIS A 273 7.53 6.83 -9.57
CA HIS A 273 7.56 7.14 -10.99
C HIS A 273 8.44 6.15 -11.77
N VAL A 274 9.61 5.80 -11.21
CA VAL A 274 10.52 4.82 -11.81
C VAL A 274 9.87 3.44 -11.92
N ILE A 275 9.27 2.96 -10.83
CA ILE A 275 8.57 1.68 -10.80
C ILE A 275 7.43 1.72 -11.82
N LEU A 276 6.53 2.69 -11.73
CA LEU A 276 5.33 2.78 -12.55
C LEU A 276 5.68 2.82 -14.03
N MET A 277 6.61 3.69 -14.45
CA MET A 277 7.10 3.77 -15.82
C MET A 277 7.61 2.42 -16.35
N ARG A 278 8.27 1.63 -15.51
CA ARG A 278 8.94 0.39 -15.93
C ARG A 278 8.13 -0.88 -15.72
N VAL A 279 7.09 -0.86 -14.89
CA VAL A 279 6.14 -1.98 -14.72
C VAL A 279 4.92 -1.86 -15.63
N CYS A 280 4.75 -0.73 -16.33
CA CYS A 280 3.65 -0.50 -17.26
C CYS A 280 3.68 -1.50 -18.42
N TRP A 281 2.52 -2.11 -18.65
CA TRP A 281 2.32 -3.09 -19.70
C TRP A 281 1.06 -2.76 -20.50
N SER A 282 1.26 -2.39 -21.75
CA SER A 282 0.23 -2.25 -22.78
C SER A 282 0.75 -2.82 -24.12
N PRO A 283 0.22 -3.94 -24.60
CA PRO A 283 0.71 -4.64 -25.79
C PRO A 283 0.45 -3.86 -27.10
N ARG A 284 -0.29 -2.75 -27.05
CA ARG A 284 -0.56 -1.89 -28.22
C ARG A 284 -0.27 -0.46 -27.80
N GLY A 285 0.84 0.09 -28.30
CA GLY A 285 1.23 1.48 -28.09
C GLY A 285 0.01 2.40 -28.10
N GLY A 286 -0.37 2.85 -26.91
CA GLY A 286 -1.57 3.62 -26.68
C GLY A 286 -1.30 5.09 -27.01
N PRO A 287 -2.26 5.84 -27.57
CA PRO A 287 -2.09 7.26 -27.83
C PRO A 287 -2.08 8.12 -26.55
N ALA A 288 -2.14 7.51 -25.36
CA ALA A 288 -2.22 8.20 -24.08
C ALA A 288 -0.87 8.79 -23.62
N LEU A 289 0.25 8.22 -24.08
CA LEU A 289 1.55 8.87 -24.01
C LEU A 289 2.27 8.61 -25.33
N ARG A 290 2.71 9.69 -25.99
CA ARG A 290 3.68 9.58 -27.07
C ARG A 290 5.00 9.22 -26.42
N ASP A 291 5.26 7.93 -26.29
CA ASP A 291 6.49 7.44 -25.68
C ASP A 291 7.63 7.41 -26.71
N PRO A 292 8.58 8.35 -26.67
CA PRO A 292 9.73 8.32 -27.57
C PRO A 292 10.70 7.18 -27.24
N THR A 293 10.56 6.53 -26.09
CA THR A 293 11.44 5.46 -25.61
C THR A 293 10.95 4.06 -26.03
N ASP A 294 9.68 3.91 -26.43
CA ASP A 294 8.99 2.64 -26.72
C ASP A 294 9.01 1.63 -25.53
N LYS A 295 9.31 2.11 -24.31
CA LYS A 295 9.47 1.29 -23.10
C LYS A 295 8.25 1.29 -22.17
N THR A 296 7.34 2.24 -22.29
CA THR A 296 6.13 2.36 -21.43
C THR A 296 5.02 1.37 -21.81
N HIS A 297 5.13 0.75 -22.99
CA HIS A 297 4.15 -0.22 -23.50
C HIS A 297 4.58 -1.67 -23.21
N GLY A 298 5.87 -1.92 -23.09
CA GLY A 298 6.45 -3.22 -22.73
C GLY A 298 7.44 -3.09 -21.60
N GLY A 299 7.00 -2.47 -20.49
CA GLY A 299 7.83 -2.10 -19.35
C GLY A 299 8.81 -3.22 -19.00
N PRO A 300 10.14 -2.94 -18.99
CA PRO A 300 11.14 -3.98 -18.81
C PRO A 300 11.00 -4.66 -17.45
N TRP A 301 10.33 -4.03 -16.48
CA TRP A 301 10.15 -4.57 -15.15
C TRP A 301 8.74 -5.10 -14.87
N ALA A 302 7.89 -5.23 -15.89
CA ALA A 302 6.55 -5.78 -15.72
C ALA A 302 6.59 -7.23 -15.21
N GLY A 303 6.09 -7.45 -14.00
CA GLY A 303 6.12 -8.74 -13.29
C GLY A 303 7.33 -8.94 -12.37
N ASP A 304 8.24 -7.97 -12.29
CA ASP A 304 9.41 -8.06 -11.43
C ASP A 304 9.09 -7.75 -9.96
N ARG A 305 10.08 -8.00 -9.10
CA ARG A 305 10.02 -7.84 -7.64
C ARG A 305 10.93 -6.71 -7.19
N PHE A 306 10.46 -5.87 -6.26
CA PHE A 306 11.18 -4.66 -5.85
C PHE A 306 11.26 -4.50 -4.34
N ASP A 307 12.31 -3.83 -3.86
CA ASP A 307 12.33 -3.28 -2.51
C ASP A 307 13.18 -2.01 -2.42
N TYR A 308 13.15 -1.40 -1.23
CA TYR A 308 13.99 -0.27 -0.87
C TYR A 308 15.06 -0.67 0.13
N MET A 309 16.21 0.00 0.04
CA MET A 309 17.32 -0.14 0.99
C MET A 309 18.03 1.21 1.18
N SER A 310 18.64 1.42 2.35
CA SER A 310 19.55 2.55 2.55
C SER A 310 20.82 2.35 1.71
N ALA A 311 21.32 3.40 1.06
CA ALA A 311 22.57 3.34 0.28
C ALA A 311 23.77 2.94 1.15
N LYS A 312 23.74 3.22 2.46
CA LYS A 312 24.77 2.85 3.42
C LYS A 312 24.86 1.34 3.63
N ASP A 313 23.71 0.66 3.61
CA ASP A 313 23.62 -0.79 3.83
C ASP A 313 23.73 -1.58 2.51
N PHE A 314 23.51 -0.91 1.38
CA PHE A 314 23.57 -1.52 0.07
C PHE A 314 24.99 -1.95 -0.32
N ARG A 315 25.08 -3.14 -0.92
CA ARG A 315 26.31 -3.71 -1.48
C ARG A 315 26.08 -4.01 -2.95
N THR A 316 27.00 -3.56 -3.80
CA THR A 316 26.96 -3.82 -5.24
C THR A 316 27.23 -5.28 -5.61
N VAL A 317 27.74 -6.07 -4.66
CA VAL A 317 27.91 -7.52 -4.81
C VAL A 317 27.31 -8.20 -3.60
N GLU A 318 26.42 -9.15 -3.83
CA GLU A 318 25.80 -9.96 -2.78
C GLU A 318 25.92 -11.45 -3.09
N LYS A 319 25.79 -12.28 -2.06
CA LYS A 319 25.77 -13.73 -2.22
C LYS A 319 24.34 -14.17 -2.54
N GLY A 320 24.13 -14.74 -3.73
CA GLY A 320 22.85 -15.32 -4.15
C GLY A 320 22.49 -16.60 -3.38
N ASP A 321 21.27 -17.07 -3.60
CA ASP A 321 20.72 -18.25 -2.90
C ASP A 321 21.50 -19.55 -3.19
N ASP A 322 22.13 -19.63 -4.36
CA ASP A 322 23.02 -20.71 -4.78
C ASP A 322 24.45 -20.58 -4.22
N GLY A 323 24.70 -19.53 -3.46
CA GLY A 323 25.98 -19.20 -2.87
C GLY A 323 26.98 -18.53 -3.82
N GLN A 324 26.60 -18.25 -5.07
CA GLN A 324 27.42 -17.48 -6.01
C GLN A 324 27.34 -15.99 -5.71
N MET A 325 28.39 -15.26 -6.08
CA MET A 325 28.38 -13.80 -5.99
C MET A 325 27.64 -13.22 -7.19
N VAL A 326 26.67 -12.36 -6.91
CA VAL A 326 25.84 -11.67 -7.88
C VAL A 326 26.15 -10.19 -7.82
N GLU A 327 26.54 -9.62 -8.95
CA GLU A 327 26.83 -8.19 -9.08
C GLU A 327 25.58 -7.44 -9.53
N TRP A 328 25.28 -6.34 -8.83
CA TRP A 328 24.17 -5.46 -9.11
C TRP A 328 24.56 -4.42 -10.15
N ARG A 329 23.70 -4.21 -11.15
CA ARG A 329 23.90 -3.19 -12.19
C ARG A 329 23.24 -1.87 -11.81
N ASP A 330 24.05 -0.81 -11.73
CA ASP A 330 23.52 0.57 -11.63
C ASP A 330 22.91 0.97 -12.97
N ILE A 331 21.64 1.31 -12.97
CA ILE A 331 20.92 1.79 -14.17
C ILE A 331 20.34 3.18 -13.97
N SER A 332 20.83 3.93 -12.96
CA SER A 332 20.30 5.25 -12.61
C SER A 332 20.38 6.23 -13.78
N ALA A 333 21.47 6.22 -14.55
CA ALA A 333 21.61 7.07 -15.73
C ALA A 333 20.58 6.74 -16.84
N GLU A 334 20.27 5.45 -17.02
CA GLU A 334 19.27 5.01 -17.99
C GLU A 334 17.87 5.44 -17.55
N VAL A 335 17.57 5.34 -16.25
CA VAL A 335 16.30 5.79 -15.66
C VAL A 335 16.12 7.30 -15.84
N VAL A 336 17.14 8.08 -15.48
CA VAL A 336 17.11 9.54 -15.61
C VAL A 336 16.87 9.95 -17.06
N TRP A 337 17.53 9.26 -18.01
CA TRP A 337 17.31 9.52 -19.44
C TRP A 337 15.89 9.16 -19.90
N ASP A 338 15.34 8.03 -19.45
CA ASP A 338 13.96 7.62 -19.77
C ASP A 338 12.96 8.66 -19.24
N ILE A 339 13.13 9.12 -17.99
CA ILE A 339 12.28 10.13 -17.35
C ILE A 339 12.36 11.46 -18.12
N LYS A 340 13.57 11.96 -18.39
CA LYS A 340 13.77 13.20 -19.14
C LYS A 340 13.09 13.16 -20.51
N SER A 341 13.19 12.00 -21.18
CA SER A 341 12.63 11.81 -22.52
C SER A 341 11.10 11.78 -22.50
N LEU A 342 10.49 11.16 -21.47
CA LEU A 342 9.04 11.13 -21.30
C LEU A 342 8.46 12.48 -20.89
N TRP A 343 9.06 13.16 -19.90
CA TRP A 343 8.63 14.48 -19.45
C TRP A 343 8.81 15.53 -20.55
N GLY A 344 9.93 15.50 -21.28
CA GLY A 344 10.14 16.40 -22.42
C GLY A 344 9.14 16.18 -23.56
N ALA A 345 8.67 14.95 -23.78
CA ALA A 345 7.62 14.67 -24.76
C ALA A 345 6.24 15.15 -24.28
N ALA A 346 5.95 15.02 -22.98
CA ALA A 346 4.69 15.48 -22.40
C ALA A 346 4.52 17.00 -22.51
N LEU A 347 5.59 17.80 -22.42
CA LEU A 347 5.52 19.26 -22.59
C LEU A 347 5.15 19.74 -24.00
N ILE A 348 5.41 18.94 -25.03
CA ILE A 348 5.18 19.35 -26.43
C ILE A 348 3.70 19.25 -26.83
N ASP A 349 2.91 18.46 -26.09
CA ASP A 349 1.51 18.15 -26.40
C ASP A 349 0.49 18.99 -25.58
N TRP A 350 0.95 19.96 -24.77
CA TRP A 350 0.14 20.96 -24.06
C TRP A 350 0.26 22.33 -24.72
#